data_AF-A0A2K5PFS8-F1
#
_entry.id   AF-A0A2K5PFS8-F1
#
_cell.length_a   1.000
_cell.length_b   1.000
_cell.length_c   1.000
_cell.angle_alpha   90.00
_cell.angle_beta   90.00
_cell.angle_gamma   90.00
#
_symmetry.space_group_name_H-M   'P 1'
#
loop_
_entity.id
_entity.type
_entity.pdbx_description
1 polymer ?
#
loop_
_entity_poly.entity_id
_entity_poly.type
_entity_poly.pdbx_seq_one_letter_code
_entity_poly.pdbx_strand_id
1 'polypeptide(L)'
;LKKFDKKNEKSSGGSNPFQHLEKSAILQEARVFNETPVSPRKGAHILTKILYLINHGEHLGTMEATQAFFAVTKLFQSNDLTLHQMCYLTIKEMSCIEEDVIIVTSSSGGGIQ
;
A
#
# COMPACT_ATOMS: atom_id res chain seq x y z
N LEU A 1 -32.13 -32.24 33.13
CA LEU A 1 -31.06 -31.86 32.17
C LEU A 1 -31.68 -31.68 30.79
N LYS A 2 -31.66 -30.47 30.23
CA LYS A 2 -31.89 -30.24 28.80
C LYS A 2 -31.03 -29.05 28.40
N LYS A 3 -29.85 -29.35 27.86
CA LYS A 3 -28.95 -28.37 27.24
C LYS A 3 -29.59 -27.97 25.91
N PHE A 4 -29.86 -26.69 25.73
CA PHE A 4 -30.14 -26.13 24.42
C PHE A 4 -28.93 -25.30 24.01
N ASP A 5 -28.24 -25.84 23.02
CA ASP A 5 -27.10 -25.28 22.32
C ASP A 5 -27.30 -23.81 21.94
N LYS A 6 -26.26 -23.03 22.25
CA LYS A 6 -26.09 -21.64 21.85
C LYS A 6 -26.04 -21.60 20.32
N LYS A 7 -27.16 -21.20 19.70
CA LYS A 7 -27.27 -20.97 18.27
C LYS A 7 -26.30 -19.86 17.89
N ASN A 8 -25.21 -20.28 17.26
CA ASN A 8 -24.16 -19.45 16.71
C ASN A 8 -24.81 -18.44 15.74
N GLU A 9 -24.76 -17.18 16.11
CA GLU A 9 -25.24 -16.06 15.29
C GLU A 9 -24.28 -15.94 14.11
N LYS A 10 -24.67 -16.51 12.97
CA LYS A 10 -24.05 -16.17 11.69
C LYS A 10 -24.33 -14.70 11.42
N SER A 11 -23.39 -13.84 11.81
CA SER A 11 -23.37 -12.45 11.38
C SER A 11 -23.09 -12.43 9.88
N SER A 12 -24.18 -12.29 9.10
CA SER A 12 -24.14 -11.83 7.72
C SER A 12 -23.55 -10.43 7.69
N GLY A 13 -22.24 -10.32 7.51
CA GLY A 13 -21.55 -9.08 7.15
C GLY A 13 -20.67 -9.41 5.97
N GLY A 14 -20.89 -8.77 4.82
CA GLY A 14 -20.14 -9.02 3.60
C GLY A 14 -18.65 -9.08 3.88
N SER A 15 -18.02 -10.22 3.59
CA SER A 15 -16.58 -10.38 3.79
C SER A 15 -15.87 -9.31 2.98
N ASN A 16 -15.15 -8.40 3.63
CA ASN A 16 -14.36 -7.41 2.92
C ASN A 16 -13.43 -8.19 1.99
N PRO A 17 -13.35 -7.88 0.68
CA PRO A 17 -12.46 -8.59 -0.25
C PRO A 17 -10.97 -8.49 0.14
N PHE A 18 -10.68 -7.66 1.14
CA PHE A 18 -9.38 -7.32 1.68
C PHE A 18 -9.12 -7.88 3.09
N GLN A 19 -10.04 -8.66 3.67
CA GLN A 19 -9.98 -9.13 5.07
C GLN A 19 -8.81 -10.08 5.40
N HIS A 20 -8.20 -10.70 4.38
CA HIS A 20 -7.04 -11.62 4.54
C HIS A 20 -5.87 -11.22 3.65
N LEU A 21 -5.71 -9.93 3.36
CA LEU A 21 -4.56 -9.48 2.60
C LEU A 21 -3.29 -9.54 3.44
N GLU A 22 -2.34 -10.36 3.03
CA GLU A 22 -1.00 -10.36 3.61
C GLU A 22 -0.17 -9.20 3.04
N LYS A 23 0.43 -8.41 3.94
CA LYS A 23 1.31 -7.28 3.57
C LYS A 23 2.40 -7.71 2.58
N SER A 24 3.06 -8.83 2.84
CA SER A 24 4.12 -9.40 1.99
C SER A 24 3.63 -9.69 0.56
N ALA A 25 2.42 -10.22 0.41
CA ALA A 25 1.82 -10.50 -0.89
C ALA A 25 1.55 -9.21 -1.67
N ILE A 26 1.03 -8.16 -1.01
CA ILE A 26 0.77 -6.86 -1.67
C ILE A 26 2.07 -6.21 -2.11
N LEU A 27 3.09 -6.20 -1.25
CA LEU A 27 4.40 -5.64 -1.60
C LEU A 27 5.07 -6.43 -2.74
N GLN A 28 4.83 -7.75 -2.82
CA GLN A 28 5.27 -8.55 -3.95
C GLN A 28 4.50 -8.22 -5.24
N GLU A 29 3.18 -8.04 -5.18
CA GLU A 29 2.36 -7.60 -6.32
C GLU A 29 2.78 -6.22 -6.84
N ALA A 30 3.19 -5.30 -5.96
CA ALA A 30 3.67 -3.96 -6.31
C ALA A 30 4.90 -3.97 -7.24
N ARG A 31 5.59 -5.11 -7.40
CA ARG A 31 6.64 -5.28 -8.40
C ARG A 31 6.15 -5.04 -9.83
N VAL A 32 4.85 -5.19 -10.10
CA VAL A 32 4.23 -4.88 -11.41
C VAL A 32 4.44 -3.41 -11.81
N PHE A 33 4.70 -2.50 -10.86
CA PHE A 33 4.97 -1.09 -11.15
C PHE A 33 6.31 -0.89 -11.87
N ASN A 34 7.17 -1.93 -11.92
CA ASN A 34 8.40 -1.93 -12.70
C ASN A 34 8.20 -2.35 -14.17
N GLU A 35 7.02 -2.86 -14.54
CA GLU A 35 6.74 -3.24 -15.92
C GLU A 35 6.65 -1.98 -16.81
N THR A 36 7.07 -2.07 -18.06
CA THR A 36 6.95 -0.98 -19.04
C THR A 36 6.31 -1.52 -20.33
N PRO A 37 5.13 -1.02 -20.75
CA PRO A 37 4.32 0.00 -20.07
C PRO A 37 3.57 -0.55 -18.84
N VAL A 38 3.47 0.27 -17.79
CA VAL A 38 2.66 -0.04 -16.61
C VAL A 38 1.19 -0.21 -16.98
N SER A 39 0.54 -1.25 -16.48
CA SER A 39 -0.92 -1.44 -16.62
C SER A 39 -1.68 -0.57 -15.60
N PRO A 40 -2.47 0.43 -16.02
CA PRO A 40 -3.18 1.32 -15.09
C PRO A 40 -4.19 0.59 -14.22
N ARG A 41 -4.90 -0.40 -14.80
CA ARG A 41 -5.90 -1.19 -14.07
C ARG A 41 -5.28 -2.03 -12.94
N LYS A 42 -4.13 -2.68 -13.21
CA LYS A 42 -3.39 -3.43 -12.19
C LYS A 42 -2.78 -2.48 -11.16
N GLY A 43 -2.19 -1.37 -11.63
CA GLY A 43 -1.64 -0.30 -10.82
C GLY A 43 -2.64 0.20 -9.77
N ALA A 44 -3.81 0.64 -10.24
CA ALA A 44 -4.90 1.09 -9.39
C ALA A 44 -5.35 0.02 -8.39
N HIS A 45 -5.50 -1.24 -8.83
CA HIS A 45 -5.94 -2.31 -7.92
C HIS A 45 -4.96 -2.53 -6.77
N ILE A 46 -3.65 -2.53 -7.05
CA ILE A 46 -2.62 -2.72 -6.01
C ILE A 46 -2.49 -1.47 -5.13
N LEU A 47 -2.58 -0.27 -5.69
CA LEU A 47 -2.61 0.98 -4.90
C LEU A 47 -3.76 0.97 -3.88
N THR A 48 -4.95 0.49 -4.27
CA THR A 48 -6.07 0.34 -3.34
C THR A 48 -5.74 -0.62 -2.20
N LYS A 49 -5.05 -1.73 -2.48
CA LYS A 49 -4.62 -2.67 -1.43
C LYS A 49 -3.59 -2.03 -0.48
N ILE A 50 -2.63 -1.27 -1.00
CA ILE A 50 -1.63 -0.55 -0.20
C ILE A 50 -2.33 0.50 0.68
N LEU A 51 -3.21 1.30 0.10
CA LEU A 51 -4.02 2.28 0.84
C LEU A 51 -4.85 1.61 1.94
N TYR A 52 -5.46 0.45 1.66
CA TYR A 52 -6.20 -0.31 2.65
C TYR A 52 -5.32 -0.72 3.83
N LEU A 53 -4.10 -1.25 3.59
CA LEU A 53 -3.16 -1.59 4.65
C LEU A 53 -2.84 -0.37 5.53
N ILE A 54 -2.47 0.74 4.89
CA ILE A 54 -2.13 1.98 5.59
C ILE A 54 -3.31 2.48 6.44
N ASN A 55 -4.51 2.51 5.86
CA ASN A 55 -5.73 2.98 6.55
C ASN A 55 -6.14 2.07 7.70
N HIS A 56 -5.79 0.78 7.66
CA HIS A 56 -6.07 -0.16 8.74
C HIS A 56 -5.04 -0.11 9.88
N GLY A 57 -4.04 0.78 9.78
CA GLY A 57 -2.98 0.93 10.76
C GLY A 57 -1.87 -0.12 10.64
N GLU A 58 -1.74 -0.79 9.49
CA GLU A 58 -0.65 -1.73 9.25
C GLU A 58 0.68 -0.97 9.21
N HIS A 59 1.61 -1.36 10.08
CA HIS A 59 2.92 -0.71 10.13
C HIS A 59 3.82 -1.22 9.00
N LEU A 60 4.13 -0.33 8.05
CA LEU A 60 5.16 -0.55 7.06
C LEU A 60 6.52 -0.25 7.69
N GLY A 61 7.44 -1.21 7.70
CA GLY A 61 8.82 -0.94 8.12
C GLY A 61 9.49 0.06 7.16
N THR A 62 10.52 0.78 7.62
CA THR A 62 11.24 1.79 6.83
C THR A 62 11.64 1.30 5.43
N MET A 63 12.15 0.07 5.32
CA MET A 63 12.53 -0.52 4.03
C MET A 63 11.32 -0.79 3.12
N GLU A 64 10.21 -1.27 3.69
CA GLU A 64 8.97 -1.57 2.96
C GLU A 64 8.32 -0.27 2.46
N ALA A 65 8.25 0.74 3.33
CA ALA A 65 7.73 2.07 3.00
C ALA A 65 8.56 2.72 1.88
N THR A 66 9.89 2.69 2.00
CA THR A 66 10.81 3.20 0.97
C THR A 66 10.59 2.49 -0.37
N GLN A 67 10.51 1.15 -0.36
CA GLN A 67 10.28 0.36 -1.59
C GLN A 67 8.91 0.66 -2.21
N ALA A 68 7.86 0.74 -1.39
CA ALA A 68 6.53 1.10 -1.84
C ALA A 68 6.53 2.52 -2.45
N PHE A 69 7.18 3.49 -1.81
CA PHE A 69 7.28 4.87 -2.33
C PHE A 69 7.97 4.92 -3.70
N PHE A 70 9.11 4.25 -3.84
CA PHE A 70 9.79 4.15 -5.14
C PHE A 70 8.97 3.41 -6.19
N ALA A 71 8.19 2.41 -5.80
CA ALA A 71 7.31 1.71 -6.72
C ALA A 71 6.15 2.62 -7.17
N VAL A 72 5.52 3.36 -6.26
CA VAL A 72 4.41 4.30 -6.55
C VAL A 72 4.89 5.43 -7.47
N THR A 73 6.09 5.98 -7.26
CA THR A 73 6.62 7.05 -8.13
C THR A 73 6.80 6.62 -9.58
N LYS A 74 7.03 5.33 -9.86
CA LYS A 74 7.10 4.80 -11.25
C LYS A 74 5.77 4.86 -11.98
N LEU A 75 4.65 4.84 -11.26
CA LEU A 75 3.31 4.88 -11.85
C LEU A 75 2.99 6.23 -12.51
N PHE A 76 3.71 7.31 -12.16
CA PHE A 76 3.58 8.60 -12.83
C PHE A 76 4.01 8.57 -14.30
N GLN A 77 4.71 7.53 -14.75
CA GLN A 77 5.03 7.32 -16.17
C GLN A 77 3.80 6.93 -17.01
N SER A 78 2.71 6.49 -16.37
CA SER A 78 1.43 6.27 -17.05
C SER A 78 0.80 7.60 -17.46
N ASN A 79 0.03 7.63 -18.55
CA ASN A 79 -0.79 8.80 -18.93
C ASN A 79 -2.23 8.73 -18.36
N ASP A 80 -2.51 7.77 -17.49
CA ASP A 80 -3.83 7.59 -16.90
C ASP A 80 -4.06 8.54 -15.71
N LEU A 81 -5.03 9.45 -15.86
CA LEU A 81 -5.36 10.46 -14.86
C LEU A 81 -5.84 9.85 -13.53
N THR A 82 -6.60 8.76 -13.58
CA THR A 82 -7.12 8.10 -12.38
C THR A 82 -5.98 7.49 -11.57
N LEU A 83 -5.03 6.85 -12.26
CA LEU A 83 -3.83 6.30 -11.65
C LEU A 83 -3.00 7.40 -11.00
N HIS A 84 -2.83 8.56 -11.64
CA HIS A 84 -2.15 9.70 -11.04
C HIS A 84 -2.84 10.18 -9.76
N GLN A 85 -4.15 10.35 -9.78
CA GLN A 85 -4.92 10.74 -8.57
C GLN A 85 -4.71 9.75 -7.43
N MET A 86 -4.74 8.45 -7.74
CA MET A 86 -4.47 7.41 -6.75
C MET A 86 -3.03 7.47 -6.22
N CYS A 87 -2.04 7.71 -7.07
CA CYS A 87 -0.64 7.85 -6.63
C CYS A 87 -0.48 9.01 -5.65
N TYR A 88 -1.10 10.16 -5.94
CA TYR A 88 -1.07 11.31 -5.03
C TYR A 88 -1.72 11.00 -3.68
N LEU A 89 -2.85 10.29 -3.67
CA LEU A 89 -3.48 9.84 -2.43
C LEU A 89 -2.55 8.91 -1.65
N THR A 90 -1.97 7.89 -2.30
CA THR A 90 -1.05 6.96 -1.64
C THR A 90 0.18 7.66 -1.08
N ILE A 91 0.80 8.57 -1.83
CA ILE A 91 1.96 9.34 -1.35
C ILE A 91 1.59 10.21 -0.16
N LYS A 92 0.41 10.85 -0.18
CA LYS A 92 -0.07 11.66 0.94
C LYS A 92 -0.27 10.82 2.20
N GLU A 93 -0.93 9.66 2.08
CA GLU A 93 -1.16 8.76 3.22
C GLU A 93 0.16 8.20 3.76
N MET A 94 1.09 7.81 2.89
CA MET A 94 2.43 7.40 3.30
C MET A 94 3.15 8.55 4.03
N SER A 95 3.07 9.78 3.51
CA SER A 95 3.67 10.97 4.14
C SER A 95 3.14 11.28 5.55
N CYS A 96 1.96 10.77 5.93
CA CYS A 96 1.43 10.91 7.28
C CYS A 96 1.96 9.85 8.26
N ILE A 97 2.54 8.76 7.76
CA ILE A 97 3.30 7.76 8.55
C ILE A 97 4.73 8.28 8.83
N GLU A 98 5.13 9.34 8.13
CA GLU A 98 6.48 9.74 7.76
C GLU A 98 6.93 11.04 8.46
N GLU A 99 6.57 11.25 9.73
CA GLU A 99 7.40 12.17 10.55
C GLU A 99 8.85 11.65 10.72
N ASP A 100 9.14 10.39 10.34
CA ASP A 100 10.46 9.75 10.54
C ASP A 100 11.20 9.16 9.30
N VAL A 101 10.64 9.05 8.09
CA VAL A 101 11.27 8.24 7.00
C VAL A 101 11.56 8.99 5.66
N ILE A 102 10.96 10.17 5.39
CA ILE A 102 11.14 10.94 4.14
C ILE A 102 12.04 12.14 4.47
N ILE A 103 13.29 11.80 4.82
CA ILE A 103 14.44 12.67 4.58
C ILE A 103 15.43 11.88 3.74
N VAL A 104 15.03 11.53 2.51
CA VAL A 104 15.99 11.30 1.43
C VAL A 104 16.17 12.63 0.68
N THR A 105 16.53 13.67 1.42
CA THR A 105 16.97 14.98 0.89
C THR A 105 17.89 15.71 1.86
N SER A 106 18.85 14.97 2.45
CA SER A 106 20.05 15.58 3.05
C SER A 106 21.29 14.87 2.51
N SER A 107 21.69 15.29 1.31
CA SER A 107 23.03 15.18 0.72
C SER A 107 23.86 13.92 1.04
N SER A 108 23.99 13.04 0.05
CA SER A 108 25.30 12.45 -0.22
C SER A 108 26.21 13.57 -0.73
N GLY A 109 26.99 14.17 0.17
CA GLY A 109 27.91 15.27 -0.12
C GLY A 109 29.22 15.12 0.66
N GLY A 110 30.07 14.22 0.16
CA GLY A 110 31.53 14.23 0.31
C GLY A 110 32.15 14.61 1.65
N GLY A 111 32.57 13.61 2.41
CA GLY A 111 33.78 13.74 3.21
C GLY A 111 34.96 13.96 2.27
N ILE A 112 35.58 15.13 2.36
CA ILE A 112 36.94 15.40 1.89
C ILE A 112 37.76 15.66 3.16
N GLN A 113 38.60 14.69 3.50
CA GLN A 113 39.88 14.92 4.17
C GLN A 113 40.92 15.15 3.08
#